data_AF-A0A564WEC3-F1
#
_entry.id   AF-A0A564WEC3-F1
#
_cell.length_a   1.000
_cell.length_b   1.000
_cell.length_c   1.000
_cell.angle_alpha   90.00
_cell.angle_beta   90.00
_cell.angle_gamma   90.00
#
_symmetry.space_group_name_H-M   'P 1'
#
loop_
_entity.id
_entity.type
_entity.pdbx_description
1 polymer ?
#
loop_
_entity_poly.entity_id
_entity_poly.type
_entity_poly.pdbx_seq_one_letter_code
_entity_poly.pdbx_strand_id
1 'polypeptide(L)'
;MVSKTGLTRPAVVWILLAALNGLLSVAAGAFSRHGMLDAGSREMIAIGSQYQMTHALALFAVAWLATQSDLPWVSPVHVAGAAFALGILMFSGSLYWLGITGDVPVRGAAPVGGFLLMVGWIAVAVAAVRGYLVLDCSSCHVPSDRS
;
A
#
# COMPACT_ATOMS: atom_id res chain seq x y z
N MET A 1 -25.01 -23.96 3.90
CA MET A 1 -24.33 -23.03 4.82
C MET A 1 -23.76 -21.89 4.00
N VAL A 2 -24.36 -20.71 4.07
CA VAL A 2 -23.77 -19.50 3.50
C VAL A 2 -22.53 -19.23 4.34
N SER A 3 -21.34 -19.50 3.78
CA SER A 3 -20.12 -18.94 4.33
C SER A 3 -20.32 -17.44 4.31
N LYS A 4 -20.50 -16.82 5.48
CA LYS A 4 -20.46 -15.37 5.58
C LYS A 4 -19.07 -15.02 5.07
N THR A 5 -18.98 -14.44 3.88
CA THR A 5 -17.81 -13.73 3.38
C THR A 5 -17.65 -12.47 4.24
N GLY A 6 -17.41 -12.68 5.54
CA GLY A 6 -17.01 -11.63 6.45
C GLY A 6 -15.59 -11.26 6.05
N LEU A 7 -15.38 -10.01 5.66
CA LEU A 7 -14.03 -9.49 5.53
C LEU A 7 -13.24 -9.83 6.80
N THR A 8 -12.05 -10.40 6.63
CA THR A 8 -11.16 -10.63 7.76
C THR A 8 -10.84 -9.28 8.41
N ARG A 9 -10.73 -9.24 9.74
CA ARG A 9 -10.33 -8.02 10.49
C ARG A 9 -9.14 -7.30 9.85
N PRO A 10 -8.04 -7.98 9.46
CA PRO A 10 -6.94 -7.30 8.78
C PRO A 10 -7.30 -6.73 7.41
N ALA A 11 -8.11 -7.42 6.59
CA ALA A 11 -8.53 -6.89 5.29
C ALA A 11 -9.35 -5.58 5.43
N VAL A 12 -10.20 -5.49 6.46
CA VAL A 12 -10.94 -4.24 6.75
C VAL A 12 -9.99 -3.09 7.03
N VAL A 13 -8.93 -3.30 7.83
CA VAL A 13 -7.94 -2.26 8.14
C VAL A 13 -7.29 -1.73 6.87
N TRP A 14 -6.87 -2.62 5.97
CA TRP A 14 -6.24 -2.21 4.72
C TRP A 14 -7.19 -1.50 3.76
N ILE A 15 -8.46 -1.91 3.70
CA ILE A 15 -9.50 -1.21 2.92
C ILE A 15 -9.71 0.21 3.45
N LEU A 16 -9.81 0.37 4.77
CA LEU A 16 -9.99 1.69 5.38
C LEU A 16 -8.80 2.60 5.06
N LEU A 17 -7.56 2.09 5.21
CA LEU A 17 -6.36 2.86 4.88
C LEU A 17 -6.28 3.17 3.38
N ALA A 18 -6.62 2.23 2.50
CA ALA A 18 -6.66 2.46 1.05
C ALA A 18 -7.67 3.56 0.69
N ALA A 19 -8.89 3.48 1.22
CA ALA A 19 -9.96 4.45 0.94
C ALA A 19 -9.62 5.85 1.45
N LEU A 20 -9.12 5.97 2.68
CA LEU A 20 -8.70 7.25 3.26
C LEU A 20 -7.54 7.86 2.47
N ASN A 21 -6.53 7.06 2.10
CA ASN A 21 -5.41 7.55 1.31
C ASN A 21 -5.83 7.95 -0.11
N GLY A 22 -6.75 7.21 -0.74
CA GLY A 22 -7.32 7.57 -2.04
C GLY A 22 -8.06 8.90 -1.99
N LEU A 23 -8.93 9.10 -0.98
CA LEU A 23 -9.65 10.36 -0.77
C LEU A 23 -8.69 11.54 -0.60
N LEU A 24 -7.70 11.41 0.30
CA LEU A 24 -6.72 12.46 0.57
C LEU A 24 -5.85 12.75 -0.65
N SER A 25 -5.48 11.73 -1.42
CA SER A 25 -4.72 11.93 -2.66
C SER A 25 -5.52 12.70 -3.71
N VAL A 26 -6.80 12.38 -3.92
CA VAL A 26 -7.67 13.14 -4.84
C VAL A 26 -7.79 14.59 -4.38
N ALA A 27 -8.04 14.82 -3.09
CA ALA A 27 -8.13 16.18 -2.53
C ALA A 27 -6.83 16.98 -2.75
N ALA A 28 -5.67 16.38 -2.43
CA ALA A 28 -4.37 17.01 -2.62
C ALA A 28 -4.05 17.29 -4.10
N GLY A 29 -4.36 16.36 -5.00
CA GLY A 29 -4.16 16.52 -6.44
C GLY A 29 -5.05 17.60 -7.06
N ALA A 30 -6.30 17.71 -6.62
CA ALA A 30 -7.19 18.80 -7.02
C ALA A 30 -6.68 20.15 -6.49
N PHE A 31 -6.26 20.19 -5.23
CA PHE A 31 -5.70 21.40 -4.60
C PHE A 31 -4.43 21.89 -5.31
N SER A 32 -3.52 20.99 -5.70
CA SER A 32 -2.30 21.39 -6.42
C SER A 32 -2.59 21.97 -7.82
N ARG A 33 -3.67 21.55 -8.49
CA ARG A 33 -4.00 22.05 -9.84
C ARG A 33 -4.82 23.33 -9.81
N HIS A 34 -5.70 23.49 -8.83
CA HIS A 34 -6.69 24.57 -8.81
C HIS A 34 -6.49 25.59 -7.68
N GLY A 35 -5.87 25.18 -6.55
CA GLY A 35 -5.77 25.99 -5.34
C GLY A 35 -4.42 26.70 -5.14
N MET A 36 -3.47 26.53 -6.06
CA MET A 36 -2.11 27.03 -5.90
C MET A 36 -1.61 27.76 -7.14
N LEU A 37 -0.85 28.84 -6.93
CA LEU A 37 -0.24 29.64 -8.01
C LEU A 37 1.25 29.39 -8.15
N ASP A 38 1.97 29.17 -7.04
CA ASP A 38 3.39 28.87 -7.09
C ASP A 38 3.66 27.52 -7.75
N ALA A 39 4.62 27.47 -8.68
CA ALA A 39 4.89 26.25 -9.46
C ALA A 39 5.60 25.16 -8.64
N GLY A 40 6.54 25.55 -7.76
CA GLY A 40 7.31 24.59 -6.96
C GLY A 40 6.44 23.89 -5.93
N SER A 41 5.64 24.65 -5.19
CA SER A 41 4.66 24.12 -4.25
C SER A 41 3.66 23.17 -4.92
N ARG A 42 3.16 23.54 -6.10
CA ARG A 42 2.27 22.69 -6.89
C ARG A 42 2.88 21.36 -7.25
N GLU A 43 4.12 21.37 -7.72
CA GLU A 43 4.84 20.17 -8.11
C GLU A 43 5.04 19.22 -6.92
N MET A 44 5.43 19.73 -5.76
CA MET A 44 5.60 18.89 -4.56
C MET A 44 4.30 18.19 -4.15
N ILE A 45 3.18 18.92 -4.12
CA ILE A 45 1.87 18.33 -3.78
C ILE A 45 1.42 17.35 -4.86
N ALA A 46 1.65 17.66 -6.14
CA ALA A 46 1.30 16.77 -7.24
C ALA A 46 2.06 15.43 -7.18
N ILE A 47 3.37 15.46 -6.93
CA ILE A 47 4.18 14.25 -6.74
C ILE A 47 3.70 13.46 -5.52
N GLY A 48 3.50 14.13 -4.38
CA GLY A 48 2.98 13.48 -3.17
C GLY A 48 1.64 12.78 -3.41
N SER A 49 0.73 13.43 -4.13
CA SER A 49 -0.60 12.92 -4.48
C SER A 49 -0.51 11.71 -5.40
N GLN A 50 0.34 11.76 -6.42
CA GLN A 50 0.53 10.64 -7.34
C GLN A 50 1.04 9.40 -6.59
N TYR A 51 2.10 9.54 -5.79
CA TYR A 51 2.64 8.42 -5.02
C TYR A 51 1.62 7.89 -4.01
N GLN A 52 0.86 8.78 -3.35
CA GLN A 52 -0.18 8.37 -2.42
C GLN A 52 -1.29 7.57 -3.10
N MET A 53 -1.76 7.99 -4.29
CA MET A 53 -2.79 7.25 -5.04
C MET A 53 -2.29 5.86 -5.44
N THR A 54 -1.09 5.79 -6.02
CA THR A 54 -0.50 4.52 -6.46
C THR A 54 -0.44 3.51 -5.32
N HIS A 55 -0.05 3.94 -4.13
CA HIS A 55 0.11 3.04 -2.99
C HIS A 55 -1.19 2.83 -2.21
N ALA A 56 -2.18 3.72 -2.33
CA ALA A 56 -3.55 3.47 -1.89
C ALA A 56 -4.19 2.32 -2.68
N LEU A 57 -4.00 2.31 -4.01
CA LEU A 57 -4.44 1.19 -4.86
C LEU A 57 -3.68 -0.10 -4.53
N ALA A 58 -2.38 -0.01 -4.23
CA ALA A 58 -1.61 -1.15 -3.73
C ALA A 58 -2.15 -1.68 -2.38
N LEU A 59 -2.62 -0.80 -1.48
CA LEU A 59 -3.28 -1.21 -0.23
C LEU A 59 -4.61 -1.95 -0.48
N PHE A 60 -5.39 -1.59 -1.50
CA PHE A 60 -6.54 -2.40 -1.92
C PHE A 60 -6.11 -3.79 -2.39
N ALA A 61 -5.02 -3.89 -3.17
CA ALA A 61 -4.48 -5.18 -3.58
C ALA A 61 -3.99 -6.01 -2.36
N VAL A 62 -3.34 -5.39 -1.38
CA VAL A 62 -2.95 -6.02 -0.11
C VAL A 62 -4.18 -6.52 0.65
N ALA A 63 -5.24 -5.73 0.71
CA ALA A 63 -6.49 -6.13 1.35
C ALA A 63 -7.11 -7.36 0.67
N TRP A 64 -7.15 -7.38 -0.66
CA TRP A 64 -7.62 -8.52 -1.43
C TRP A 64 -6.75 -9.77 -1.21
N LEU A 65 -5.42 -9.63 -1.20
CA LEU A 65 -4.53 -10.75 -0.89
C LEU A 65 -4.78 -11.30 0.52
N ALA A 66 -5.08 -10.43 1.48
CA ALA A 66 -5.42 -10.83 2.85
C ALA A 66 -6.79 -11.52 2.99
N THR A 67 -7.64 -11.55 1.96
CA THR A 67 -8.88 -12.35 1.97
C THR A 67 -8.68 -13.76 1.44
N GLN A 68 -7.57 -14.05 0.76
CA GLN A 68 -7.36 -15.34 0.11
C GLN A 68 -6.96 -16.45 1.10
N SER A 69 -6.46 -16.08 2.28
CA SER A 69 -6.08 -17.01 3.34
C SER A 69 -5.99 -16.29 4.69
N ASP A 70 -6.15 -17.04 5.79
CA ASP A 70 -5.94 -16.53 7.15
C ASP A 70 -4.43 -16.39 7.42
N LEU A 71 -3.86 -15.29 6.92
CA LEU A 71 -2.44 -14.99 7.07
C LEU A 71 -2.16 -14.35 8.44
N PRO A 72 -1.07 -14.73 9.13
CA PRO A 72 -0.63 -14.04 10.33
C PRO A 72 -0.13 -12.64 9.99
N TRP A 73 -0.21 -11.68 10.92
CA TRP A 73 0.25 -10.29 10.72
C TRP A 73 1.72 -10.14 10.34
N VAL A 74 2.54 -11.16 10.60
CA VAL A 74 3.96 -11.20 10.19
C VAL A 74 4.14 -11.67 8.74
N SER A 75 3.06 -11.99 8.03
CA SER A 75 3.12 -12.43 6.65
C SER A 75 3.62 -11.30 5.74
N PRO A 76 4.26 -11.64 4.61
CA PRO A 76 4.71 -10.64 3.64
C PRO A 76 3.59 -9.70 3.16
N VAL A 77 2.34 -10.17 3.12
CA VAL A 77 1.15 -9.35 2.74
C VAL A 77 0.92 -8.23 3.75
N HIS A 78 0.94 -8.52 5.05
CA HIS A 78 0.73 -7.49 6.08
C HIS A 78 1.95 -6.58 6.24
N VAL A 79 3.16 -7.11 6.04
CA VAL A 79 4.39 -6.29 5.96
C VAL A 79 4.28 -5.30 4.81
N ALA A 80 3.79 -5.72 3.65
CA ALA A 80 3.55 -4.82 2.51
C ALA A 80 2.55 -3.71 2.88
N GLY A 81 1.42 -4.06 3.50
CA GLY A 81 0.41 -3.09 3.94
C GLY A 81 0.96 -2.05 4.92
N ALA A 82 1.70 -2.50 5.93
CA ALA A 82 2.32 -1.60 6.90
C ALA A 82 3.39 -0.70 6.26
N ALA A 83 4.24 -1.26 5.39
CA ALA A 83 5.28 -0.52 4.70
C ALA A 83 4.71 0.54 3.74
N PHE A 84 3.64 0.21 3.00
CA PHE A 84 2.93 1.20 2.18
C PHE A 84 2.28 2.29 3.01
N ALA A 85 1.55 1.95 4.08
CA ALA A 85 0.88 2.94 4.92
C ALA A 85 1.87 3.93 5.57
N LEU A 86 2.95 3.41 6.16
CA LEU A 86 4.01 4.25 6.75
C LEU A 86 4.79 5.02 5.68
N GLY A 87 5.08 4.38 4.55
CA GLY A 87 5.77 5.01 3.42
C GLY A 87 4.98 6.18 2.84
N ILE A 88 3.66 6.04 2.66
CA ILE A 88 2.77 7.13 2.23
C ILE A 88 2.83 8.28 3.24
N LEU A 89 2.66 7.99 4.53
CA LEU A 89 2.66 9.02 5.57
C LEU A 89 3.97 9.81 5.57
N MET A 90 5.11 9.13 5.50
CA MET A 90 6.43 9.77 5.54
C MET A 90 6.81 10.44 4.22
N PHE A 91 6.54 9.82 3.07
CA PHE A 91 6.88 10.36 1.75
C PHE A 91 5.90 11.45 1.32
N SER A 92 4.64 11.09 1.09
CA SER A 92 3.62 12.01 0.60
C SER A 92 3.30 13.09 1.62
N GLY A 93 3.22 12.74 2.91
CA GLY A 93 3.02 13.73 3.98
C GLY A 93 4.13 14.77 4.04
N SER A 94 5.39 14.38 3.86
CA SER A 94 6.51 15.34 3.81
C SER A 94 6.43 16.28 2.61
N LEU A 95 6.04 15.77 1.43
CA LEU A 95 5.90 16.60 0.23
C LEU A 95 4.70 17.55 0.32
N TYR A 96 3.61 17.13 0.95
CA TYR A 96 2.48 18.03 1.22
C TYR A 96 2.88 19.13 2.18
N TRP A 97 3.55 18.79 3.28
CA TRP A 97 4.02 19.78 4.23
C TRP A 97 4.96 20.77 3.56
N LEU A 98 5.94 20.28 2.79
CA LEU A 98 6.87 21.12 2.03
C LEU A 98 6.16 22.00 1.01
N GLY A 99 5.19 21.45 0.27
CA GLY A 99 4.43 22.20 -0.72
C GLY A 99 3.57 23.31 -0.10
N ILE A 100 3.01 23.09 1.09
CA ILE A 100 2.14 24.06 1.78
C ILE A 100 2.95 25.11 2.53
N THR A 101 4.02 24.71 3.23
CA THR A 101 4.74 25.59 4.17
C THR A 101 6.04 26.15 3.61
N GLY A 102 6.62 25.51 2.58
CA GLY A 102 7.97 25.80 2.10
C GLY A 102 9.09 25.16 2.94
N ASP A 103 8.75 24.51 4.06
CA ASP A 103 9.71 23.94 5.00
C ASP A 103 9.77 22.41 4.94
N VAL A 104 10.92 21.83 5.28
CA VAL A 104 11.06 20.37 5.45
C VAL A 104 10.65 20.01 6.88
N PRO A 105 9.57 19.21 7.10
CA PRO A 105 9.05 18.96 8.45
C PRO A 105 10.04 18.17 9.31
N VAL A 106 10.54 17.07 8.76
CA VAL A 106 11.53 16.19 9.39
C VAL A 106 12.56 15.81 8.32
N ARG A 107 13.82 16.16 8.54
CA ARG A 107 14.91 15.85 7.60
C ARG A 107 15.02 14.34 7.39
N GLY A 108 15.06 13.92 6.13
CA GLY A 108 15.18 12.51 5.75
C GLY A 108 13.89 11.69 5.78
N ALA A 109 12.76 12.27 6.23
CA ALA A 109 11.50 11.54 6.28
C ALA A 109 11.02 11.08 4.89
N ALA A 110 11.10 11.95 3.87
CA ALA A 110 10.75 11.57 2.51
C ALA A 110 11.61 10.42 1.96
N PRO A 111 12.97 10.47 1.99
CA PRO A 111 13.80 9.33 1.61
C PRO A 111 13.47 8.02 2.33
N VAL A 112 13.28 8.07 3.65
CA VAL A 112 12.89 6.88 4.44
C VAL A 112 11.51 6.37 4.02
N GLY A 113 10.55 7.27 3.78
CA GLY A 113 9.24 6.92 3.27
C GLY A 113 9.31 6.24 1.90
N GLY A 114 10.12 6.77 0.99
CA GLY A 114 10.37 6.17 -0.33
C GLY A 114 10.97 4.75 -0.22
N PHE A 115 11.91 4.54 0.71
CA PHE A 115 12.46 3.22 0.98
C PHE A 115 11.38 2.26 1.51
N LEU A 116 10.52 2.70 2.42
CA LEU A 116 9.39 1.89 2.91
C LEU A 116 8.43 1.50 1.78
N LEU A 117 8.14 2.41 0.84
CA LEU A 117 7.34 2.09 -0.33
C LEU A 117 7.99 0.98 -1.17
N MET A 118 9.31 1.03 -1.39
CA MET A 118 10.06 -0.05 -2.07
C MET A 118 9.98 -1.37 -1.30
N VAL A 119 10.16 -1.35 0.02
CA VAL A 119 10.01 -2.53 0.88
C VAL A 119 8.61 -3.14 0.74
N GLY A 120 7.57 -2.31 0.64
CA GLY A 120 6.21 -2.78 0.41
C GLY A 120 6.07 -3.57 -0.89
N TRP A 121 6.61 -3.05 -2.00
CA TRP A 121 6.60 -3.77 -3.28
C TRP A 121 7.43 -5.05 -3.25
N ILE A 122 8.59 -5.04 -2.60
CA ILE A 122 9.40 -6.25 -2.39
C ILE A 122 8.60 -7.30 -1.60
N ALA A 123 7.90 -6.89 -0.56
CA ALA A 123 7.08 -7.80 0.25
C ALA A 123 5.91 -8.39 -0.54
N VAL A 124 5.28 -7.63 -1.47
CA VAL A 124 4.30 -8.16 -2.42
C VAL A 124 4.93 -9.22 -3.34
N ALA A 125 6.13 -8.97 -3.88
CA ALA A 125 6.83 -9.93 -4.72
C ALA A 125 7.17 -11.23 -3.95
N VAL A 126 7.63 -11.11 -2.69
CA VAL A 126 7.89 -12.25 -1.81
C VAL A 126 6.61 -13.03 -1.51
N ALA A 127 5.49 -12.34 -1.28
CA ALA A 127 4.19 -12.98 -1.07
C ALA A 127 3.79 -13.84 -2.29
N ALA A 128 3.95 -13.30 -3.50
CA ALA A 128 3.65 -14.00 -4.73
C ALA A 128 4.51 -15.27 -4.89
N VAL A 129 5.84 -15.15 -4.76
CA VAL A 129 6.76 -16.29 -4.89
C VAL A 129 6.45 -17.39 -3.86
N ARG A 130 6.22 -17.03 -2.59
CA ARG A 130 5.85 -18.02 -1.57
C ARG A 130 4.51 -18.70 -1.87
N GLY A 131 3.53 -17.94 -2.38
CA GLY A 131 2.26 -18.50 -2.82
C GLY A 131 2.43 -19.54 -3.93
N TYR A 132 3.23 -19.22 -4.97
CA TYR A 132 3.52 -20.16 -6.06
C TYR A 132 4.20 -21.44 -5.58
N LEU A 133 5.23 -21.33 -4.72
CA LEU A 133 5.99 -22.49 -4.22
C LEU A 133 5.11 -23.44 -3.39
N VAL A 134 4.15 -22.92 -2.62
CA VAL A 134 3.22 -23.75 -1.83
C VAL A 134 2.26 -24.52 -2.74
N LEU A 135 1.75 -23.89 -3.80
CA LEU A 135 0.85 -24.54 -4.76
C LEU A 135 1.55 -25.65 -5.54
N ASP A 136 2.81 -25.45 -5.92
CA ASP A 136 3.60 -26.45 -6.67
C ASP A 136 3.85 -27.72 -5.82
N CYS A 137 4.31 -27.56 -4.57
CA CYS A 137 4.49 -28.70 -3.66
C CYS A 137 3.19 -29.49 -3.39
N SER A 138 2.04 -28.82 -3.31
CA SER A 138 0.75 -29.49 -3.12
C SER A 138 0.34 -30.34 -4.34
N SER A 139 0.84 -30.01 -5.52
CA SER A 139 0.56 -30.72 -6.77
C SER A 139 1.44 -31.97 -6.96
N CYS A 140 2.59 -32.05 -6.26
CA CYS A 140 3.49 -33.21 -6.30
C CYS A 140 3.05 -34.40 -5.44
N HIS A 141 2.07 -34.22 -4.54
CA HIS A 141 1.64 -35.25 -3.58
C HIS A 141 0.24 -35.81 -3.90
N VAL A 142 -0.09 -35.98 -5.18
CA VAL A 142 -1.24 -36.79 -5.61
C VAL A 142 -0.71 -38.16 -6.03
N PRO A 143 -0.79 -39.21 -5.18
CA PRO A 143 -0.51 -40.57 -5.61
C PRO A 143 -1.50 -40.96 -6.70
N SER A 144 -0.98 -41.47 -7.82
CA SER A 144 -1.79 -42.08 -8.87
C SER A 144 -2.20 -43.50 -8.47
N ASP A 145 -2.98 -43.68 -7.41
CA ASP A 145 -3.58 -44.99 -7.09
C ASP A 145 -5.03 -45.07 -7.58
N ARG A 146 -5.19 -44.95 -8.90
CA ARG A 146 -6.37 -45.51 -9.57
C ARG A 146 -5.95 -46.72 -10.40
N SER A 147 -6.03 -47.88 -9.76
CA SER A 147 -6.17 -49.20 -10.40
C SER A 147 -7.50 -49.81 -9.98
#